data_AF-A0A962JMB5-F1
#
_entry.id   AF-A0A962JMB5-F1
#
_cell.length_a   1.000
_cell.length_b   1.000
_cell.length_c   1.000
_cell.angle_alpha   90.00
_cell.angle_beta   90.00
_cell.angle_gamma   90.00
#
_symmetry.space_group_name_H-M   'P 1'
#
loop_
_entity.id
_entity.type
_entity.pdbx_description
1 polymer ?
#
loop_
_entity_poly.entity_id
_entity_poly.type
_entity_poly.pdbx_seq_one_letter_code
_entity_poly.pdbx_strand_id
1 'polypeptide(L)'
;MKFTPEHDALRRTTKQFVDSQINPFVDEWEEAGIFPAHELFRKMAELGLLGVCKPEENGGMGLDYSYNMVVTEELGRIACG
;
A
#
# COMPACT_ATOMS: atom_id res chain seq x y z
N MET A 1 8.75 -16.48 10.90
CA MET A 1 8.77 -15.00 10.74
C MET A 1 8.13 -14.39 11.97
N LYS A 2 8.74 -13.38 12.60
CA LYS A 2 8.21 -12.73 13.81
C LYS A 2 7.84 -11.29 13.46
N PHE A 3 6.56 -10.94 13.57
CA PHE A 3 6.13 -9.56 13.39
C PHE A 3 6.60 -8.69 14.55
N THR A 4 6.98 -7.46 14.23
CA THR A 4 7.41 -6.43 15.18
C THR A 4 6.37 -5.30 15.23
N PRO A 5 6.42 -4.41 16.23
CA PRO A 5 5.53 -3.25 16.27
C PRO A 5 5.59 -2.37 15.01
N GLU A 6 6.74 -2.30 14.36
CA GLU A 6 6.94 -1.58 13.10
C GLU A 6 6.20 -2.25 11.93
N HIS A 7 6.17 -3.58 11.88
CA HIS A 7 5.33 -4.31 10.94
C HIS A 7 3.85 -3.96 11.15
N ASP A 8 3.40 -3.96 12.41
CA ASP A 8 2.00 -3.64 12.72
C ASP A 8 1.66 -2.18 12.40
N ALA A 9 2.62 -1.26 12.54
CA ALA A 9 2.45 0.13 12.12
C ALA A 9 2.28 0.26 10.60
N LEU A 10 3.11 -0.44 9.83
CA LEU A 10 3.02 -0.46 8.37
C LEU A 10 1.72 -1.14 7.89
N ARG A 11 1.31 -2.21 8.58
CA ARG A 11 0.02 -2.89 8.37
C ARG A 11 -1.15 -1.92 8.57
N ARG A 12 -1.21 -1.23 9.72
CA ARG A 12 -2.29 -0.28 10.04
C ARG A 12 -2.36 0.84 9.01
N THR A 13 -1.20 1.40 8.63
CA THR A 13 -1.12 2.47 7.63
C THR A 13 -1.67 2.01 6.28
N THR A 14 -1.22 0.86 5.80
CA THR A 14 -1.66 0.31 4.51
C THR A 14 -3.15 -0.04 4.55
N LYS A 15 -3.63 -0.66 5.63
CA LYS A 15 -5.04 -0.97 5.83
C LYS A 15 -5.91 0.28 5.78
N GLN A 16 -5.53 1.34 6.50
CA GLN A 16 -6.28 2.60 6.52
C GLN A 16 -6.31 3.25 5.13
N PHE A 17 -5.20 3.20 4.39
CA PHE A 17 -5.16 3.69 3.02
C PHE A 17 -6.13 2.93 2.12
N VAL A 18 -6.12 1.59 2.15
CA VAL A 18 -7.04 0.75 1.38
C VAL A 18 -8.49 1.02 1.76
N ASP A 19 -8.82 1.03 3.05
CA ASP A 19 -10.20 1.20 3.53
C ASP A 19 -10.77 2.60 3.26
N SER A 20 -9.93 3.65 3.18
CA SER A 20 -10.39 5.05 3.08
C SER A 20 -10.17 5.68 1.72
N GLN A 21 -9.16 5.26 0.96
CA GLN A 21 -8.76 5.89 -0.30
C GLN A 21 -9.02 5.00 -1.52
N ILE A 22 -9.25 3.70 -1.34
CA ILE A 22 -9.43 2.76 -2.46
C ILE A 22 -10.82 2.14 -2.40
N ASN A 23 -11.09 1.28 -1.42
CA ASN A 23 -12.30 0.45 -1.35
C ASN A 23 -13.63 1.21 -1.53
N PRO A 24 -13.82 2.43 -0.98
CA PRO A 24 -15.07 3.18 -1.19
C PRO A 24 -15.37 3.56 -2.64
N PHE A 25 -14.38 3.50 -3.53
CA PHE A 25 -14.46 3.99 -4.91
C PHE A 25 -14.28 2.89 -5.96
N VAL A 26 -14.01 1.64 -5.56
CA VAL A 26 -13.68 0.56 -6.50
C VAL A 26 -14.82 0.29 -7.47
N ASP A 27 -16.07 0.15 -6.98
CA ASP A 27 -17.23 -0.12 -7.84
C ASP A 27 -17.40 0.93 -8.96
N GLU A 28 -17.24 2.22 -8.62
CA GLU A 28 -17.31 3.33 -9.59
C GLU A 28 -16.18 3.24 -10.62
N TRP A 29 -14.96 2.95 -10.17
CA TRP A 29 -13.79 2.84 -11.05
C TRP A 29 -13.89 1.64 -11.98
N GLU A 30 -14.43 0.52 -11.50
CA GLU A 30 -14.67 -0.68 -12.31
C GLU A 30 -15.75 -0.45 -13.36
N GLU A 31 -16.89 0.16 -12.98
CA GLU A 31 -17.95 0.54 -13.92
C GLU A 31 -17.42 1.49 -15.01
N ALA A 32 -16.58 2.44 -14.64
CA ALA A 32 -15.94 3.38 -15.57
C ALA A 32 -14.73 2.80 -16.33
N GLY A 33 -14.24 1.61 -15.96
CA GLY A 33 -13.06 0.99 -16.56
C GLY A 33 -11.77 1.80 -16.34
N ILE A 34 -11.65 2.51 -15.22
CA ILE A 34 -10.52 3.37 -14.88
C ILE A 34 -9.79 2.90 -13.63
N PHE A 35 -8.57 3.39 -13.47
CA PHE A 35 -7.81 3.35 -12.22
C PHE A 35 -7.08 4.68 -12.08
N PRO A 36 -7.34 5.49 -11.04
CA PRO A 36 -6.71 6.81 -10.87
C PRO A 36 -5.25 6.68 -10.38
N ALA A 37 -4.43 6.01 -11.20
CA ALA A 37 -3.08 5.57 -10.89
C ALA A 37 -2.18 6.71 -10.40
N HIS A 38 -2.23 7.86 -11.10
CA HIS A 38 -1.35 8.98 -10.79
C HIS A 38 -1.61 9.58 -9.40
N GLU A 39 -2.88 9.67 -9.00
CA GLU A 39 -3.26 10.18 -7.68
C GLU A 39 -2.94 9.15 -6.59
N LEU A 40 -3.34 7.89 -6.80
CA LEU A 40 -3.14 6.85 -5.80
C LEU A 40 -1.65 6.56 -5.57
N PHE A 41 -0.83 6.47 -6.63
CA PHE A 41 0.61 6.27 -6.46
C PHE A 41 1.29 7.45 -5.77
N ARG A 42 0.84 8.69 -6.01
CA ARG A 42 1.35 9.84 -5.27
C ARG A 42 1.07 9.72 -3.77
N LYS A 43 -0.17 9.42 -3.38
CA LYS A 43 -0.54 9.20 -1.98
C LYS A 43 0.22 8.03 -1.35
N MET A 44 0.39 6.93 -2.07
CA MET A 44 1.19 5.78 -1.62
C MET A 44 2.66 6.14 -1.41
N ALA A 45 3.24 6.96 -2.29
CA ALA A 45 4.62 7.44 -2.16
C ALA A 45 4.81 8.30 -0.91
N GLU A 46 3.88 9.21 -0.63
CA GLU A 46 3.89 10.06 0.58
C GLU A 46 3.82 9.23 1.87
N LEU A 47 3.18 8.07 1.83
CA LEU A 47 3.09 7.12 2.95
C LEU A 47 4.28 6.12 3.01
N GLY A 48 5.22 6.17 2.07
CA GLY A 48 6.34 5.23 1.99
C GLY A 48 5.94 3.81 1.55
N LEU A 49 4.74 3.63 1.01
CA LEU A 49 4.23 2.31 0.61
C LEU A 49 4.81 1.82 -0.73
N LEU A 50 5.58 2.66 -1.41
CA LEU A 50 6.29 2.31 -2.65
C LEU A 50 7.77 2.08 -2.36
N GLY A 51 8.31 0.97 -2.87
CA GLY A 51 9.73 0.69 -2.72
C GLY A 51 10.16 0.37 -1.29
N VAL A 52 9.28 -0.23 -0.47
CA VAL A 52 9.52 -0.59 0.94
C VAL A 52 10.86 -1.29 1.15
N CYS A 53 11.20 -2.26 0.28
CA CYS A 53 12.46 -3.00 0.37
C CYS A 53 13.60 -2.47 -0.49
N LYS A 54 13.44 -1.29 -1.10
CA LYS A 54 14.47 -0.68 -1.94
C LYS A 54 15.41 0.17 -1.08
N PRO A 55 16.70 0.29 -1.48
CA PRO A 55 17.65 1.14 -0.76
C PRO A 55 17.17 2.59 -0.64
N GLU A 56 17.49 3.24 0.47
CA GLU A 56 17.15 4.65 0.72
C GLU A 56 17.76 5.60 -0.32
N GLU A 57 18.96 5.30 -0.84
CA GLU A 57 19.62 6.04 -1.93
C GLU A 57 18.77 6.11 -3.22
N ASN A 58 17.83 5.18 -3.39
CA ASN A 58 16.89 5.13 -4.51
C ASN A 58 15.48 5.61 -4.11
N GLY A 59 15.32 6.21 -2.93
CA GLY A 59 14.04 6.69 -2.40
C GLY A 59 13.16 5.60 -1.77
N GLY A 60 13.70 4.42 -1.46
CA GLY A 60 13.00 3.38 -0.70
C GLY A 60 13.16 3.51 0.81
N MET A 61 12.63 2.54 1.57
CA MET A 61 12.73 2.53 3.04
C MET A 61 13.88 1.67 3.60
N GLY A 62 14.63 0.96 2.75
CA GLY A 62 15.72 0.09 3.18
C GLY A 62 15.30 -1.11 4.04
N LEU A 63 14.01 -1.42 4.12
CA LEU A 63 13.48 -2.52 4.92
C LEU A 63 13.66 -3.86 4.23
N ASP A 64 13.59 -4.96 4.97
CA ASP A 64 13.67 -6.28 4.37
C ASP A 64 12.32 -6.71 3.74
N TYR A 65 12.29 -7.89 3.11
CA TYR A 65 11.08 -8.41 2.46
C TYR A 65 9.91 -8.70 3.41
N SER A 66 10.16 -8.83 4.71
CA SER A 66 9.12 -9.08 5.71
C SER A 66 8.13 -7.93 5.81
N TYR A 67 8.62 -6.69 5.69
CA TYR A 67 7.80 -5.48 5.64
C TYR A 67 7.05 -5.35 4.33
N ASN A 68 7.70 -5.67 3.21
CA ASN A 68 7.05 -5.65 1.89
C ASN A 68 5.88 -6.65 1.81
N MET A 69 6.03 -7.81 2.45
CA MET A 69 4.95 -8.80 2.56
C MET A 69 3.73 -8.21 3.29
N VAL A 70 3.92 -7.52 4.42
CA VAL A 70 2.83 -6.90 5.17
C VAL A 70 2.05 -5.87 4.35
N VAL A 71 2.76 -5.02 3.60
CA VAL A 71 2.11 -4.05 2.71
C VAL A 71 1.32 -4.77 1.62
N THR A 72 1.91 -5.78 0.99
CA THR A 72 1.26 -6.56 -0.07
C THR A 72 0.01 -7.29 0.44
N GLU A 73 0.05 -7.86 1.64
CA GLU A 73 -1.12 -8.51 2.26
C GLU A 73 -2.30 -7.55 2.41
N GLU A 74 -2.06 -6.32 2.86
CA GLU A 74 -3.13 -5.34 3.03
C GLU A 74 -3.62 -4.77 1.69
N LEU A 75 -2.73 -4.59 0.71
CA LEU A 75 -3.13 -4.25 -0.67
C LEU A 75 -3.97 -5.36 -1.31
N GLY A 76 -3.73 -6.63 -0.95
CA GLY A 76 -4.56 -7.76 -1.38
C GLY A 76 -6.00 -7.73 -0.85
N ARG A 77 -6.34 -6.79 0.05
CA ARG A 77 -7.71 -6.59 0.56
C ARG A 77 -8.51 -5.57 -0.27
N ILE A 78 -7.93 -5.04 -1.34
CA ILE A 78 -8.66 -4.18 -2.28
C ILE A 78 -9.78 -5.00 -2.91
N ALA A 79 -11.01 -4.50 -2.81
CA ALA A 79 -12.21 -5.19 -3.25
C ALA A 79 -12.46 -5.00 -4.76
N CYS A 80 -11.52 -5.41 -5.61
CA CYS A 80 -11.59 -5.32 -7.08
C CYS A 80 -11.60 -6.71 -7.73
N GLY A 81 -12.28 -6.86 -8.87
CA GLY A 81 -12.40 -8.08 -9.69
C GLY A 81 -13.84 -8.42 -10.07
#